data_AF-A0A820GQW5-F1
#
_entry.id   AF-A0A820GQW5-F1
#
_cell.length_a   1.000
_cell.length_b   1.000
_cell.length_c   1.000
_cell.angle_alpha   90.00
_cell.angle_beta   90.00
_cell.angle_gamma   90.00
#
_symmetry.space_group_name_H-M   'P 1'
#
loop_
_entity.id
_entity.type
_entity.pdbx_description
1 polymer ?
#
loop_
_entity_poly.entity_id
_entity_poly.type
_entity_poly.pdbx_seq_one_letter_code
_entity_poly.pdbx_strand_id
1 'polypeptide(L)'
;NVHHASGKVKNFQELLANLFQPLFDATINPESHPDLFRFMRYFTGFDSVDDESKPERSITTSNIVYPDQWNTNENPPYTYYSFYMYANILALNQLRRSRGLNTYQFRPHCGEAGDVSHLTTAYILAENISHGLVLRESSVLQYLYYLCQIGIAMSPLSNNSLFLNYNQSPFLEYFQRGL
;
A
#
# COMPACT_ATOMS: atom_id res chain seq x y z
N ASN A 1 11.78 -1.88 -12.29
CA ASN A 1 10.46 -1.71 -12.92
C ASN A 1 10.27 -2.62 -14.11
N VAL A 2 9.63 -3.78 -13.90
CA VAL A 2 9.38 -4.79 -14.94
C VAL A 2 8.49 -4.23 -16.05
N HIS A 3 7.49 -3.41 -15.70
CA HIS A 3 6.56 -2.83 -16.68
C HIS A 3 7.25 -1.80 -17.57
N HIS A 4 8.09 -0.93 -16.99
CA HIS A 4 8.89 0.02 -17.76
C HIS A 4 9.93 -0.70 -18.64
N ALA A 5 10.67 -1.66 -18.07
CA ALA A 5 11.66 -2.44 -18.83
C ALA A 5 11.02 -3.24 -19.99
N SER A 6 9.77 -3.69 -19.82
CA SER A 6 9.00 -4.36 -20.88
C SER A 6 8.35 -3.41 -21.89
N GLY A 7 8.50 -2.09 -21.73
CA GLY A 7 7.91 -1.07 -22.60
C GLY A 7 6.38 -0.92 -22.47
N LYS A 8 5.77 -1.51 -21.43
CA LYS A 8 4.31 -1.45 -21.20
C LYS A 8 3.84 -0.12 -20.62
N VAL A 9 4.72 0.60 -19.94
CA VAL A 9 4.49 1.94 -19.39
C VAL A 9 5.73 2.79 -19.60
N LYS A 10 5.56 4.08 -19.86
CA LYS A 10 6.65 5.04 -20.10
C LYS A 10 7.17 5.70 -18.83
N ASN A 11 6.31 5.82 -17.82
CA ASN A 11 6.63 6.43 -16.54
C ASN A 11 5.67 5.92 -15.46
N PHE A 12 5.88 6.35 -14.23
CA PHE A 12 5.02 5.95 -13.12
C PHE A 12 3.59 6.52 -13.23
N GLN A 13 3.42 7.71 -13.81
CA GLN A 13 2.10 8.31 -14.02
C GLN A 13 1.19 7.42 -14.87
N GLU A 14 1.72 6.78 -15.91
CA GLU A 14 0.95 5.88 -16.77
C GLU A 14 0.48 4.64 -16.01
N LEU A 15 1.31 4.12 -15.09
CA LEU A 15 0.90 3.03 -14.21
C LEU A 15 -0.27 3.45 -13.31
N LEU A 16 -0.17 4.62 -12.68
CA LEU A 16 -1.25 5.17 -11.85
C LEU A 16 -2.53 5.41 -12.66
N ALA A 17 -2.40 5.95 -13.88
CA ALA A 17 -3.53 6.19 -14.77
C ALA A 17 -4.22 4.88 -15.17
N ASN A 18 -3.45 3.84 -15.50
CA ASN A 18 -4.00 2.52 -15.85
C ASN A 18 -4.80 1.89 -14.70
N LEU A 19 -4.45 2.19 -13.45
CA LEU A 19 -5.17 1.71 -12.28
C LEU A 19 -6.39 2.57 -11.94
N PHE A 20 -6.21 3.89 -11.85
CA PHE A 20 -7.22 4.78 -11.27
C PHE A 20 -8.16 5.42 -12.29
N GLN A 21 -7.71 5.70 -13.52
CA GLN A 21 -8.55 6.36 -14.52
C GLN A 21 -9.84 5.55 -14.81
N PRO A 22 -9.79 4.22 -15.03
CA PRO A 22 -11.01 3.45 -15.26
C PRO A 22 -11.98 3.48 -14.05
N LEU A 23 -11.45 3.58 -12.83
CA LEU A 23 -12.24 3.65 -11.61
C LEU A 23 -12.92 5.02 -11.46
N PHE A 24 -12.23 6.10 -11.84
CA PHE A 24 -12.81 7.43 -11.93
C PHE A 24 -13.89 7.46 -13.01
N ASP A 25 -13.62 6.96 -14.20
CA ASP A 25 -14.57 6.96 -15.32
C ASP A 25 -15.84 6.15 -14.99
N ALA A 26 -15.69 4.95 -14.42
CA ALA A 26 -16.81 4.13 -13.96
C ALA A 26 -17.58 4.79 -12.80
N THR A 27 -16.91 5.57 -11.96
CA THR A 27 -17.56 6.34 -10.90
C THR A 27 -18.32 7.54 -11.48
N ILE A 28 -17.76 8.26 -12.45
CA ILE A 28 -18.34 9.44 -13.10
C ILE A 28 -19.54 9.05 -13.98
N ASN A 29 -19.34 8.06 -14.85
CA ASN A 29 -20.35 7.56 -15.76
C ASN A 29 -20.44 6.02 -15.66
N PRO A 30 -21.32 5.48 -14.80
CA PRO A 30 -21.51 4.04 -14.65
C PRO A 30 -21.84 3.30 -15.96
N GLU A 31 -22.48 3.96 -16.92
CA GLU A 31 -22.85 3.35 -18.20
C GLU A 31 -21.64 3.16 -19.13
N SER A 32 -20.57 3.93 -18.95
CA SER A 32 -19.33 3.76 -19.72
C SER A 32 -18.59 2.45 -19.38
N HIS A 33 -18.77 1.95 -18.15
CA HIS A 33 -18.09 0.76 -17.64
C HIS A 33 -19.04 -0.04 -16.70
N PRO A 34 -20.14 -0.60 -17.22
CA PRO A 34 -21.22 -1.15 -16.38
C PRO A 34 -20.77 -2.34 -15.53
N ASP A 35 -19.92 -3.22 -16.06
CA ASP A 35 -19.42 -4.39 -15.34
C ASP A 35 -18.41 -4.00 -14.25
N LEU A 36 -17.50 -3.07 -14.56
CA LEU A 36 -16.57 -2.52 -13.58
C LEU A 36 -17.33 -1.82 -12.45
N PHE A 37 -18.33 -1.00 -12.77
CA PHE A 37 -19.14 -0.32 -11.76
C PHE A 37 -19.89 -1.30 -10.85
N ARG A 38 -20.40 -2.42 -11.38
CA ARG A 38 -21.00 -3.50 -10.57
C ARG A 38 -19.96 -4.16 -9.66
N PHE A 39 -18.79 -4.51 -10.20
CA PHE A 39 -17.69 -5.09 -9.44
C PHE A 39 -17.24 -4.17 -8.30
N MET A 40 -17.13 -2.87 -8.58
CA MET A 40 -16.72 -1.83 -7.64
C MET A 40 -17.62 -1.71 -6.41
N ARG A 41 -18.85 -2.26 -6.43
CA ARG A 41 -19.73 -2.34 -5.25
C ARG A 41 -19.28 -3.40 -4.24
N TYR A 42 -18.59 -4.43 -4.69
CA TYR A 42 -18.04 -5.50 -3.87
C TYR A 42 -16.57 -5.26 -3.48
N PHE A 43 -15.90 -4.36 -4.19
CA PHE A 43 -14.53 -3.95 -3.89
C PHE A 43 -14.47 -3.21 -2.53
N THR A 44 -13.52 -3.58 -1.68
CA THR A 44 -13.43 -3.06 -0.30
C THR A 44 -12.16 -2.25 -0.03
N GLY A 45 -11.08 -2.49 -0.78
CA GLY A 45 -9.81 -1.83 -0.51
C GLY A 45 -8.70 -2.25 -1.46
N PHE A 46 -7.65 -1.45 -1.44
CA PHE A 46 -6.42 -1.65 -2.20
C PHE A 46 -5.34 -2.21 -1.29
N ASP A 47 -4.64 -3.21 -1.79
CA ASP A 47 -3.48 -3.81 -1.16
C ASP A 47 -2.32 -3.78 -2.17
N SER A 48 -1.22 -3.13 -1.80
CA SER A 48 -0.02 -3.05 -2.62
C SER A 48 1.01 -4.08 -2.14
N VAL A 49 1.60 -4.81 -3.09
CA VAL A 49 2.53 -5.90 -2.83
C VAL A 49 3.79 -5.78 -3.69
N ASP A 50 4.96 -6.13 -3.14
CA ASP A 50 6.20 -6.51 -3.82
C ASP A 50 7.10 -7.20 -2.78
N ASP A 51 8.27 -7.69 -3.21
CA ASP A 51 9.34 -8.15 -2.33
C ASP A 51 9.98 -6.98 -1.58
N GLU A 52 9.54 -6.75 -0.34
CA GLU A 52 9.97 -5.67 0.54
C GLU A 52 11.47 -5.74 0.90
N SER A 53 12.13 -6.90 0.72
CA SER A 53 13.55 -7.08 1.04
C SER A 53 14.50 -6.44 0.02
N LYS A 54 13.99 -6.10 -1.18
CA LYS A 54 14.81 -5.51 -2.24
C LYS A 54 15.31 -4.13 -1.80
N PRO A 55 16.62 -3.84 -1.96
CA PRO A 55 17.14 -2.53 -1.69
C PRO A 55 16.43 -1.47 -2.53
N GLU A 56 16.01 -0.40 -1.86
CA GLU A 56 15.40 0.76 -2.50
C GLU A 56 16.26 2.01 -2.34
N ARG A 57 16.07 2.96 -3.24
CA ARG A 57 16.78 4.24 -3.18
C ARG A 57 16.11 5.13 -2.14
N SER A 58 16.87 5.62 -1.18
CA SER A 58 16.37 6.65 -0.25
C SER A 58 15.98 7.91 -1.03
N ILE A 59 14.73 8.35 -0.89
CA ILE A 59 14.26 9.62 -1.45
C ILE A 59 14.42 10.71 -0.41
N THR A 60 15.10 11.78 -0.77
CA THR A 60 15.10 13.04 -0.01
C THR A 60 14.23 14.06 -0.71
N THR A 61 13.72 15.05 0.03
CA THR A 61 12.91 16.16 -0.51
C THR A 61 13.61 16.91 -1.65
N SER A 62 14.94 16.91 -1.68
CA SER A 62 15.75 17.55 -2.72
C SER A 62 15.76 16.81 -4.07
N ASN A 63 15.45 15.52 -4.11
CA ASN A 63 15.63 14.65 -5.28
C ASN A 63 14.32 13.97 -5.74
N ILE A 64 13.18 14.37 -5.17
CA ILE A 64 11.87 13.80 -5.52
C ILE A 64 11.36 14.43 -6.83
N VAL A 65 10.88 13.59 -7.74
CA VAL A 65 10.29 14.01 -9.02
C VAL A 65 8.81 13.64 -9.08
N TYR A 66 8.05 14.27 -9.98
CA TYR A 66 6.64 13.91 -10.20
C TYR A 66 6.51 12.56 -10.94
N PRO A 67 5.35 11.86 -10.85
CA PRO A 67 5.18 10.52 -11.43
C PRO A 67 5.39 10.46 -12.94
N ASP A 68 5.09 11.56 -13.65
CA ASP A 68 5.27 11.70 -15.09
C ASP A 68 6.75 11.84 -15.48
N GLN A 69 7.57 12.30 -14.54
CA GLN A 69 9.01 12.42 -14.65
C GLN A 69 9.76 11.17 -14.15
N TRP A 70 9.09 10.25 -13.45
CA TRP A 70 9.69 8.98 -13.04
C TRP A 70 9.68 7.98 -14.21
N ASN A 71 10.67 8.12 -15.09
CA ASN A 71 10.86 7.32 -16.32
C ASN A 71 12.12 6.43 -16.26
N THR A 72 12.63 6.17 -15.06
CA THR A 72 13.81 5.31 -14.86
C THR A 72 13.41 3.84 -14.82
N ASN A 73 14.39 2.94 -15.01
CA ASN A 73 14.18 1.50 -14.87
C ASN A 73 14.07 1.05 -13.40
N GLU A 74 14.40 1.94 -12.45
CA GLU A 74 14.28 1.67 -11.01
C GLU A 74 12.81 1.72 -10.58
N ASN A 75 12.41 0.80 -9.72
CA ASN A 75 11.08 0.90 -9.09
C ASN A 75 11.04 2.15 -8.20
N PRO A 76 9.92 2.88 -8.18
CA PRO A 76 9.70 3.89 -7.14
C PRO A 76 9.80 3.23 -5.76
N PRO A 77 10.51 3.85 -4.81
CA PRO A 77 10.57 3.41 -3.42
C PRO A 77 9.18 3.27 -2.80
N TYR A 78 9.06 2.38 -1.80
CA TYR A 78 7.82 2.01 -1.13
C TYR A 78 7.02 3.25 -0.69
N THR A 79 7.70 4.22 -0.08
CA THR A 79 7.07 5.45 0.42
C THR A 79 6.46 6.29 -0.69
N TYR A 80 7.16 6.40 -1.83
CA TYR A 80 6.67 7.13 -3.00
C TYR A 80 5.45 6.44 -3.60
N TYR A 81 5.54 5.11 -3.76
CA TYR A 81 4.47 4.31 -4.30
C TYR A 81 3.20 4.41 -3.44
N SER A 82 3.36 4.23 -2.12
CA SER A 82 2.28 4.32 -1.13
C SER A 82 1.63 5.69 -1.11
N PHE A 83 2.42 6.77 -1.18
CA PHE A 83 1.88 8.14 -1.22
C PHE A 83 0.96 8.36 -2.42
N TYR A 84 1.40 8.02 -3.64
CA TYR A 84 0.58 8.25 -4.83
C TYR A 84 -0.61 7.29 -4.91
N MET A 85 -0.49 6.06 -4.40
CA MET A 85 -1.64 5.17 -4.21
C MET A 85 -2.66 5.81 -3.26
N TYR A 86 -2.24 6.21 -2.06
CA TYR A 86 -3.10 6.87 -1.08
C TYR A 86 -3.77 8.12 -1.65
N ALA A 87 -3.02 9.02 -2.31
CA ALA A 87 -3.56 10.26 -2.85
C ALA A 87 -4.68 10.01 -3.87
N ASN A 88 -4.50 9.03 -4.77
CA ASN A 88 -5.51 8.66 -5.75
C ASN A 88 -6.72 7.98 -5.09
N ILE A 89 -6.50 7.08 -4.12
CA ILE A 89 -7.57 6.43 -3.35
C ILE A 89 -8.40 7.48 -2.61
N LEU A 90 -7.75 8.46 -1.97
CA LEU A 90 -8.40 9.55 -1.26
C LEU A 90 -9.29 10.37 -2.21
N ALA A 91 -8.76 10.80 -3.35
CA ALA A 91 -9.51 11.56 -4.34
C ALA A 91 -10.70 10.76 -4.90
N LEU A 92 -10.50 9.48 -5.22
CA LEU A 92 -11.55 8.58 -5.67
C LEU A 92 -12.63 8.42 -4.60
N ASN A 93 -12.24 8.21 -3.34
CA ASN A 93 -13.16 8.08 -2.21
C ASN A 93 -13.97 9.34 -1.97
N GLN A 94 -13.37 10.52 -2.11
CA GLN A 94 -14.10 11.79 -2.01
C GLN A 94 -15.19 11.89 -3.08
N LEU A 95 -14.87 11.55 -4.33
CA LEU A 95 -15.83 11.52 -5.43
C LEU A 95 -16.92 10.46 -5.21
N ARG A 96 -16.55 9.26 -4.77
CA ARG A 96 -17.52 8.17 -4.52
C ARG A 96 -18.47 8.54 -3.38
N ARG A 97 -17.93 9.12 -2.30
CA ARG A 97 -18.72 9.59 -1.15
C ARG A 97 -19.68 10.70 -1.53
N SER A 98 -19.27 11.68 -2.35
CA SER A 98 -20.17 12.75 -2.80
C SER A 98 -21.34 12.24 -3.65
N ARG A 99 -21.22 11.03 -4.19
CA ARG A 99 -22.26 10.33 -4.96
C ARG A 99 -23.01 9.24 -4.17
N GLY A 100 -22.77 9.12 -2.87
CA GLY A 100 -23.40 8.09 -2.04
C GLY A 100 -22.98 6.66 -2.37
N LEU A 101 -21.77 6.46 -2.93
CA LEU A 101 -21.21 5.15 -3.26
C LEU A 101 -20.26 4.65 -2.15
N ASN A 102 -20.00 3.34 -2.12
CA ASN A 102 -19.02 2.74 -1.21
C ASN A 102 -17.60 3.28 -1.46
N THR A 103 -16.79 3.37 -0.41
CA THR A 103 -15.39 3.81 -0.47
C THR A 103 -14.44 2.65 -0.19
N TYR A 104 -13.15 2.85 -0.44
CA TYR A 104 -12.12 1.84 -0.39
C TYR A 104 -11.07 2.18 0.65
N GLN A 105 -10.62 1.18 1.40
CA GLN A 105 -9.51 1.35 2.34
C GLN A 105 -8.17 1.08 1.63
N PHE A 106 -7.09 1.68 2.12
CA PHE A 106 -5.73 1.34 1.75
C PHE A 106 -5.12 0.44 2.84
N ARG A 107 -4.72 -0.77 2.44
CA ARG A 107 -4.37 -1.88 3.32
C ARG A 107 -3.13 -2.63 2.78
N PRO A 108 -1.96 -1.97 2.71
CA PRO A 108 -0.80 -2.53 2.04
C PRO A 108 -0.17 -3.70 2.81
N HIS A 109 0.51 -4.59 2.08
CA HIS A 109 1.58 -5.40 2.65
C HIS A 109 2.71 -4.49 3.10
N CYS A 110 3.08 -4.59 4.38
CA CYS A 110 4.04 -3.70 5.00
C CYS A 110 4.76 -4.34 6.18
N GLY A 111 6.08 -4.27 6.16
CA GLY A 111 6.96 -4.75 7.21
C GLY A 111 7.00 -6.27 7.31
N GLU A 112 6.83 -7.02 6.23
CA GLU A 112 7.29 -8.43 6.21
C GLU A 112 8.81 -8.49 6.28
N ALA A 113 9.45 -7.61 5.50
CA ALA A 113 10.88 -7.38 5.43
C ALA A 113 11.11 -5.88 5.13
N GLY A 114 12.31 -5.50 4.69
CA GLY A 114 12.58 -4.14 4.26
C GLY A 114 12.88 -3.17 5.39
N ASP A 115 12.77 -1.87 5.09
CA ASP A 115 13.15 -0.79 5.98
C ASP A 115 12.00 -0.40 6.93
N VAL A 116 12.33 -0.07 8.19
CA VAL A 116 11.36 0.35 9.21
C VAL A 116 10.53 1.58 8.78
N SER A 117 11.05 2.41 7.87
CA SER A 117 10.32 3.54 7.29
C SER A 117 9.06 3.13 6.52
N HIS A 118 8.97 1.90 6.00
CA HIS A 118 7.75 1.39 5.35
C HIS A 118 6.57 1.42 6.34
N LEU A 119 6.80 0.97 7.57
CA LEU A 119 5.82 0.95 8.65
C LEU A 119 5.47 2.37 9.13
N THR A 120 6.41 3.31 9.04
CA THR A 120 6.15 4.72 9.33
C THR A 120 5.25 5.33 8.27
N THR A 121 5.49 5.03 6.99
CA THR A 121 4.64 5.45 5.89
C THR A 121 3.24 4.86 6.01
N ALA A 122 3.12 3.55 6.26
CA ALA A 122 1.82 2.90 6.42
C ALA A 122 1.05 3.44 7.64
N TYR A 123 1.73 3.72 8.74
CA TYR A 123 1.11 4.37 9.92
C TYR A 123 0.43 5.70 9.57
N ILE A 124 1.01 6.48 8.65
CA ILE A 124 0.47 7.79 8.26
C ILE A 124 -0.66 7.67 7.24
N LEU A 125 -0.58 6.69 6.33
CA LEU A 125 -1.40 6.65 5.12
C LEU A 125 -2.47 5.54 5.08
N ALA A 126 -2.26 4.43 5.79
CA ALA A 126 -3.07 3.22 5.65
C ALA A 126 -4.00 3.00 6.84
N GLU A 127 -5.15 2.36 6.60
CA GLU A 127 -6.09 2.00 7.67
C GLU A 127 -5.70 0.72 8.42
N ASN A 128 -4.91 -0.16 7.80
CA ASN A 128 -4.30 -1.35 8.40
C ASN A 128 -3.15 -1.85 7.52
N ILE A 129 -2.38 -2.81 8.03
CA ILE A 129 -1.27 -3.43 7.30
C ILE A 129 -1.38 -4.95 7.30
N SER A 130 -0.79 -5.58 6.29
CA SER A 130 -0.49 -7.02 6.28
C SER A 130 0.98 -7.24 6.65
N HIS A 131 1.27 -8.30 7.43
CA HIS A 131 2.58 -8.69 7.98
C HIS A 131 3.01 -8.02 9.29
N GLY A 132 3.62 -6.82 9.25
CA GLY A 132 4.10 -6.12 10.44
C GLY A 132 5.19 -6.85 11.26
N LEU A 133 5.94 -7.79 10.67
CA LEU A 133 7.03 -8.49 11.35
C LEU A 133 8.12 -7.53 11.83
N VAL A 134 8.50 -6.56 10.98
CA VAL A 134 9.56 -5.58 11.24
C VAL A 134 9.18 -4.57 12.34
N LEU A 135 7.91 -4.48 12.76
CA LEU A 135 7.51 -3.65 13.91
C LEU A 135 8.29 -4.02 15.18
N ARG A 136 8.76 -5.27 15.31
CA ARG A 136 9.57 -5.77 16.43
C ARG A 136 10.84 -4.95 16.65
N GLU A 137 11.32 -4.25 15.63
CA GLU A 137 12.55 -3.46 15.63
C GLU A 137 12.32 -2.03 16.16
N SER A 138 11.07 -1.58 16.29
CA SER A 138 10.74 -0.23 16.75
C SER A 138 9.66 -0.25 17.82
N SER A 139 10.07 -0.08 19.08
CA SER A 139 9.16 0.06 20.21
C SER A 139 8.26 1.30 20.09
N VAL A 140 8.76 2.37 19.48
CA VAL A 140 7.99 3.60 19.24
C VAL A 140 6.85 3.32 18.25
N LEU A 141 7.14 2.67 17.12
CA LEU A 141 6.09 2.35 16.16
C LEU A 141 5.09 1.36 16.73
N GLN A 142 5.53 0.30 17.42
CA GLN A 142 4.60 -0.61 18.11
C GLN A 142 3.64 0.15 19.04
N TYR A 143 4.15 1.10 19.81
CA TYR A 143 3.32 1.90 20.71
C TYR A 143 2.35 2.82 19.97
N LEU A 144 2.77 3.41 18.85
CA LEU A 144 1.88 4.22 18.01
C LEU A 144 0.78 3.38 17.34
N TYR A 145 1.11 2.20 16.82
CA TYR A 145 0.13 1.26 16.26
C TYR A 145 -0.88 0.82 17.32
N TYR A 146 -0.41 0.55 18.53
CA TYR A 146 -1.28 0.28 19.68
C TYR A 146 -2.20 1.46 19.99
N LEU A 147 -1.67 2.67 20.17
CA LEU A 147 -2.48 3.84 20.55
C LEU A 147 -3.54 4.18 19.50
N CYS A 148 -3.18 4.08 18.22
CA CYS A 148 -4.07 4.38 17.11
C CYS A 148 -4.94 3.18 16.68
N GLN A 149 -4.74 2.01 17.30
CA GLN A 149 -5.44 0.76 16.98
C GLN A 149 -5.36 0.43 15.48
N ILE A 150 -4.17 0.58 14.89
CA ILE A 150 -3.93 0.20 13.50
C ILE A 150 -3.79 -1.33 13.45
N GLY A 151 -4.78 -1.99 12.83
CA GLY A 151 -4.82 -3.44 12.76
C GLY A 151 -3.66 -4.03 11.94
N ILE A 152 -3.16 -5.18 12.40
CA ILE A 152 -2.09 -5.93 11.75
C ILE A 152 -2.62 -7.31 11.36
N ALA A 153 -2.76 -7.55 10.05
CA ALA A 153 -3.14 -8.87 9.52
C ALA A 153 -1.88 -9.73 9.36
N MET A 154 -1.66 -10.65 10.31
CA MET A 154 -0.47 -11.52 10.32
C MET A 154 -0.78 -12.92 9.78
N SER A 155 0.20 -13.51 9.08
CA SER A 155 0.13 -14.89 8.58
C SER A 155 1.33 -15.73 9.06
N PRO A 156 1.42 -16.09 10.37
CA PRO A 156 2.62 -16.70 10.94
C PRO A 156 3.08 -17.99 10.25
N LEU A 157 2.15 -18.81 9.76
CA LEU A 157 2.47 -20.03 9.01
C LEU A 157 3.13 -19.72 7.65
N SER A 158 2.68 -18.65 6.98
CA SER A 158 3.30 -18.17 5.74
C SER A 158 4.70 -17.63 6.02
N ASN A 159 4.83 -16.78 7.05
CA ASN A 159 6.12 -16.18 7.41
C ASN A 159 7.16 -17.26 7.79
N ASN A 160 6.73 -18.36 8.42
CA ASN A 160 7.60 -19.51 8.73
C ASN A 160 8.17 -20.21 7.50
N SER A 161 7.50 -20.14 6.35
CA SER A 161 7.99 -20.79 5.15
C SER A 161 9.22 -20.09 4.54
N LEU A 162 9.42 -18.80 4.81
CA LEU A 162 10.36 -17.97 4.04
C LEU A 162 11.23 -17.01 4.87
N PHE A 163 10.70 -16.43 5.95
CA PHE A 163 11.31 -15.25 6.58
C PHE A 163 11.68 -15.43 8.06
N LEU A 164 10.90 -16.21 8.81
CA LEU A 164 11.03 -16.22 10.27
C LEU A 164 10.53 -17.53 10.87
N ASN A 165 11.35 -18.24 11.64
CA ASN A 165 10.90 -19.46 12.32
C ASN A 165 9.62 -19.21 13.14
N TYR A 166 8.70 -20.18 13.14
CA TYR A 166 7.37 -20.03 13.74
C TYR A 166 7.41 -19.58 15.20
N ASN A 167 8.35 -20.12 15.99
CA ASN A 167 8.56 -19.77 17.40
C ASN A 167 9.13 -18.36 17.62
N GLN A 168 9.61 -17.70 16.58
CA GLN A 168 10.14 -16.34 16.62
C GLN A 168 9.12 -15.30 16.12
N SER A 169 7.92 -15.74 15.72
CA SER A 169 6.84 -14.86 15.28
C SER A 169 6.41 -13.91 16.41
N PRO A 170 6.34 -12.59 16.18
CA PRO A 170 5.92 -11.64 17.20
C PRO A 170 4.40 -11.62 17.42
N PHE A 171 3.63 -12.46 16.70
CA PHE A 171 2.17 -12.47 16.76
C PHE A 171 1.62 -12.56 18.20
N LEU A 172 2.12 -13.52 18.99
CA LEU A 172 1.64 -13.69 20.37
C LEU A 172 2.01 -12.49 21.26
N GLU A 173 3.20 -11.93 21.06
CA GLU A 173 3.68 -10.75 21.80
C GLU A 173 2.84 -9.51 21.48
N TYR A 174 2.53 -9.28 20.20
CA TYR A 174 1.65 -8.18 19.76
C TYR A 174 0.25 -8.34 20.33
N PHE A 175 -0.33 -9.55 20.24
CA PHE A 175 -1.65 -9.84 20.78
C PHE A 175 -1.72 -9.57 22.30
N GLN A 176 -0.69 -9.99 23.06
CA GLN A 176 -0.63 -9.74 24.51
C GLN A 176 -0.50 -8.25 24.87
N ARG A 177 0.02 -7.43 23.96
CA ARG A 177 0.12 -5.98 24.11
C ARG A 177 -1.12 -5.23 23.63
N GLY A 178 -2.10 -5.92 23.03
CA GLY A 178 -3.31 -5.30 22.50
C GLY A 178 -3.13 -4.59 21.16
N LEU A 179 -2.12 -5.03 20.37
CA LEU A 179 -2.00 -4.69 18.95
C LEU A 179 -2.89 -5.62 18.10
#